data_AF-A0A2E6SCC1-F1
#
_entry.id   AF-A0A2E6SCC1-F1
#
_cell.length_a   1.000
_cell.length_b   1.000
_cell.length_c   1.000
_cell.angle_alpha   90.00
_cell.angle_beta   90.00
_cell.angle_gamma   90.00
#
_symmetry.space_group_name_H-M   'P 1'
#
loop_
_entity.id
_entity.type
_entity.pdbx_description
1 polymer ?
#
loop_
_entity_poly.entity_id
_entity_poly.type
_entity_poly.pdbx_seq_one_letter_code
_entity_poly.pdbx_strand_id
1 'polypeptide(L)'
;MIRTFPVLLTLLLVSCAPVEPEGQVKSSAGSVRKSRVASKHPGNTRFRPVPQLSRRVTGDREVLKASVDGRNVVAVLSWRPYHADLDGQVKKWYGDMGEPPPRFVVDSLRLTVDQRTLRIPWTRTRSLCSQWKPKLPSMSLLTSGSNLGLTVSVGDGAEGWTSSYLINPASLRLLSHQVEDGPTFDNYSVDY
;
A
#
# COMPACT_ATOMS: atom_id res chain seq x y z
N MET A 1 30.65 -61.11 -21.45
CA MET A 1 31.49 -61.33 -20.26
C MET A 1 31.31 -60.15 -19.33
N ILE A 2 30.74 -60.41 -18.15
CA ILE A 2 30.54 -59.45 -17.05
C ILE A 2 31.83 -59.40 -16.23
N ARG A 3 32.25 -58.20 -15.75
CA ARG A 3 33.04 -57.89 -14.52
C ARG A 3 33.87 -56.60 -14.75
N THR A 4 34.03 -55.63 -13.86
CA THR A 4 33.52 -55.24 -12.54
C THR A 4 34.18 -53.87 -12.28
N PHE A 5 33.44 -52.87 -11.79
CA PHE A 5 34.00 -51.59 -11.30
C PHE A 5 34.61 -51.78 -9.90
N PRO A 6 35.72 -51.11 -9.56
CA PRO A 6 36.04 -50.82 -8.17
C PRO A 6 35.64 -49.38 -7.83
N VAL A 7 34.73 -49.28 -6.86
CA VAL A 7 34.39 -48.08 -6.09
C VAL A 7 35.51 -47.84 -5.09
N LEU A 8 36.17 -46.68 -5.13
CA LEU A 8 37.09 -46.24 -4.08
C LEU A 8 36.39 -45.18 -3.22
N LEU A 9 35.88 -45.64 -2.08
CA LEU A 9 35.36 -44.84 -0.99
C LEU A 9 36.54 -44.33 -0.16
N THR A 10 36.74 -43.02 -0.07
CA THR A 10 37.68 -42.42 0.89
C THR A 10 36.87 -41.65 1.95
N LEU A 11 36.82 -42.22 3.15
CA LEU A 11 36.37 -41.57 4.37
C LEU A 11 37.38 -40.47 4.75
N LEU A 12 36.90 -39.24 4.95
CA LEU A 12 37.61 -38.23 5.73
C LEU A 12 36.71 -37.83 6.90
N LEU A 13 37.04 -38.40 8.07
CA LEU A 13 36.65 -37.88 9.38
C LEU A 13 37.50 -36.63 9.64
N VAL A 14 36.87 -35.47 9.77
CA VAL A 14 37.49 -34.31 10.44
C VAL A 14 36.56 -33.83 11.54
N SER A 15 37.19 -33.73 12.71
CA SER A 15 36.72 -33.43 14.05
C SER A 15 35.75 -32.25 14.19
N CYS A 16 34.76 -32.42 15.08
CA CYS A 16 34.12 -31.34 15.82
C CYS A 16 35.15 -30.53 16.60
N ALA A 17 35.12 -29.20 16.43
CA ALA A 17 35.64 -28.22 17.37
C ALA A 17 34.54 -27.15 17.58
N PRO A 18 34.45 -26.54 18.78
CA PRO A 18 33.26 -25.85 19.25
C PRO A 18 33.04 -24.51 18.54
N VAL A 19 31.77 -24.22 18.25
CA VAL A 19 31.33 -22.92 17.76
C VAL A 19 31.41 -21.91 18.90
N GLU A 20 32.35 -20.97 18.82
CA GLU A 20 32.34 -19.77 19.64
C GLU A 20 31.16 -18.87 19.20
N PRO A 21 30.43 -18.24 20.14
CA PRO A 21 29.36 -17.32 19.80
C PRO A 21 29.98 -15.99 19.33
N GLU A 22 30.14 -15.83 18.02
CA GLU A 22 30.44 -14.51 17.45
C GLU A 22 29.30 -13.54 17.80
N GLY A 23 29.71 -12.45 18.45
CA GLY A 23 28.84 -11.45 19.03
C GLY A 23 27.85 -10.87 18.04
N GLN A 24 26.68 -10.55 18.58
CA GLN A 24 25.64 -9.77 17.92
C GLN A 24 26.23 -8.52 17.26
N VAL A 25 26.37 -8.57 15.93
CA VAL A 25 26.40 -7.36 15.11
C VAL A 25 25.01 -6.75 15.23
N LYS A 26 24.85 -5.80 16.17
CA LYS A 26 23.69 -4.91 16.21
C LYS A 26 23.63 -4.18 14.89
N SER A 27 22.83 -4.67 13.94
CA SER A 27 22.61 -4.00 12.67
C SER A 27 21.92 -2.64 12.96
N SER A 28 22.72 -1.58 12.92
CA SER A 28 22.26 -0.20 13.06
C SER A 28 21.40 0.23 11.87
N ALA A 29 21.50 -0.48 10.74
CA ALA A 29 20.70 -0.23 9.54
C ALA A 29 19.18 -0.42 9.75
N GLY A 30 18.77 -1.44 10.51
CA GLY A 30 17.35 -1.66 10.83
C GLY A 30 16.79 -0.62 11.79
N SER A 31 17.59 -0.17 12.76
CA SER A 31 17.23 0.87 13.72
C SER A 31 17.09 2.25 13.05
N VAL A 32 18.01 2.58 12.14
CA VAL A 32 17.99 3.84 11.38
C VAL A 32 16.86 3.87 10.33
N ARG A 33 16.53 2.74 9.69
CA ARG A 33 15.34 2.65 8.82
C ARG A 33 14.05 2.82 9.63
N LYS A 34 13.92 2.13 10.78
CA LYS A 34 12.75 2.27 11.66
C LYS A 34 12.59 3.69 12.21
N SER A 35 13.67 4.38 12.59
CA SER A 35 13.60 5.75 13.10
C SER A 35 13.28 6.79 12.01
N ARG A 36 13.77 6.58 10.77
CA ARG A 36 13.45 7.45 9.61
C ARG A 36 12.03 7.25 9.08
N VAL A 37 11.47 6.06 9.24
CA VAL A 37 10.06 5.75 8.94
C VAL A 37 9.17 6.32 10.04
N ALA A 38 9.47 6.07 11.33
CA ALA A 38 8.72 6.62 12.46
C ALA A 38 8.69 8.17 12.53
N SER A 39 9.70 8.87 12.01
CA SER A 39 9.66 10.35 11.94
C SER A 39 8.73 10.89 10.84
N LYS A 40 8.38 10.08 9.83
CA LYS A 40 7.34 10.39 8.84
C LYS A 40 5.92 10.04 9.33
N HIS A 41 5.84 9.12 10.28
CA HIS A 41 4.61 8.68 10.92
C HIS A 41 4.62 9.09 12.40
N PRO A 42 4.33 10.38 12.73
CA PRO A 42 4.17 10.76 14.13
C PRO A 42 3.15 9.81 14.75
N GLY A 43 3.50 9.19 15.89
CA GLY A 43 2.73 8.11 16.54
C GLY A 43 1.27 8.42 16.85
N ASN A 44 0.84 9.66 16.61
CA ASN A 44 -0.51 10.19 16.75
C ASN A 44 -1.38 9.98 15.49
N THR A 45 -0.85 9.40 14.40
CA THR A 45 -1.59 9.14 13.14
C THR A 45 -1.63 7.66 12.80
N ARG A 46 -1.90 6.80 13.79
CA ARG A 46 -2.15 5.38 13.52
C ARG A 46 -3.56 5.19 13.00
N PHE A 47 -3.69 4.42 11.93
CA PHE A 47 -4.96 4.08 11.31
C PHE A 47 -5.50 2.79 11.90
N ARG A 48 -6.81 2.73 12.11
CA ARG A 48 -7.53 1.52 12.51
C ARG A 48 -8.54 1.18 11.43
N PRO A 49 -8.57 -0.06 10.90
CA PRO A 49 -9.56 -0.44 9.90
C PRO A 49 -11.00 -0.20 10.40
N VAL A 50 -11.85 0.37 9.54
CA VAL A 50 -13.29 0.48 9.86
C VAL A 50 -13.91 -0.91 9.76
N PRO A 51 -14.50 -1.45 10.84
CA PRO A 51 -15.18 -2.75 10.78
C PRO A 51 -16.45 -2.65 9.94
N GLN A 52 -16.89 -3.77 9.37
CA GLN A 52 -18.19 -3.90 8.71
C GLN A 52 -18.42 -2.92 7.53
N LEU A 53 -17.41 -2.75 6.68
CA LEU A 53 -17.55 -2.01 5.43
C LEU A 53 -18.20 -2.87 4.33
N SER A 54 -19.13 -2.29 3.58
CA SER A 54 -19.62 -2.88 2.34
C SER A 54 -18.79 -2.40 1.16
N ARG A 55 -18.50 -3.29 0.22
CA ARG A 55 -17.67 -3.01 -0.94
C ARG A 55 -18.32 -3.51 -2.22
N ARG A 56 -18.19 -2.74 -3.29
CA ARG A 56 -18.58 -3.14 -4.64
C ARG A 56 -17.58 -2.63 -5.67
N VAL A 57 -17.08 -3.54 -6.51
CA VAL A 57 -16.30 -3.21 -7.71
C VAL A 57 -17.19 -3.46 -8.93
N THR A 58 -17.30 -2.51 -9.84
CA THR A 58 -18.10 -2.62 -11.07
C THR A 58 -17.39 -1.88 -12.19
N GLY A 59 -16.86 -2.64 -13.15
CA GLY A 59 -16.08 -2.06 -14.25
C GLY A 59 -14.85 -1.32 -13.71
N ASP A 60 -14.75 -0.03 -14.03
CA ASP A 60 -13.65 0.85 -13.62
C ASP A 60 -13.92 1.60 -12.31
N ARG A 61 -14.95 1.19 -11.56
CA ARG A 61 -15.40 1.89 -10.36
C ARG A 61 -15.43 0.97 -9.16
N GLU A 62 -14.83 1.43 -8.06
CA GLU A 62 -14.97 0.82 -6.75
C GLU A 62 -15.76 1.76 -5.82
N VAL A 63 -16.62 1.18 -4.99
CA VAL A 63 -17.42 1.89 -3.99
C VAL A 63 -17.28 1.20 -2.64
N LEU A 64 -16.91 1.97 -1.62
CA LEU A 64 -17.02 1.57 -0.21
C LEU A 64 -18.18 2.30 0.45
N LYS A 65 -18.91 1.62 1.33
CA LYS A 65 -19.87 2.26 2.24
C LYS A 65 -19.74 1.71 3.64
N ALA A 66 -19.80 2.58 4.63
CA ALA A 66 -19.76 2.24 6.04
C ALA A 66 -20.56 3.25 6.89
N SER A 67 -20.85 2.89 8.12
CA SER A 67 -21.26 3.83 9.17
C SER A 67 -20.10 4.02 10.13
N VAL A 68 -19.64 5.26 10.32
CA VAL A 68 -18.52 5.59 11.22
C VAL A 68 -18.99 6.68 12.17
N ASP A 69 -18.95 6.41 13.48
CA ASP A 69 -19.43 7.32 14.53
C ASP A 69 -20.85 7.87 14.26
N GLY A 70 -21.74 7.00 13.76
CA GLY A 70 -23.13 7.35 13.42
C GLY A 70 -23.30 8.12 12.11
N ARG A 71 -22.21 8.35 11.35
CA ARG A 71 -22.23 9.06 10.07
C ARG A 71 -22.18 8.10 8.90
N ASN A 72 -22.93 8.41 7.84
CA ASN A 72 -22.91 7.62 6.62
C ASN A 72 -21.72 8.03 5.75
N VAL A 73 -20.79 7.10 5.53
CA VAL A 73 -19.58 7.32 4.74
C VAL A 73 -19.63 6.52 3.45
N VAL A 74 -19.40 7.19 2.32
CA VAL A 74 -19.31 6.56 0.99
C VAL A 74 -18.05 7.03 0.29
N ALA A 75 -17.13 6.11 -0.02
CA ALA A 75 -15.96 6.39 -0.84
C ALA A 75 -16.16 5.82 -2.25
N VAL A 76 -15.73 6.56 -3.27
CA VAL A 76 -15.79 6.15 -4.67
C VAL A 76 -14.44 6.39 -5.33
N LEU A 77 -13.86 5.34 -5.87
CA LEU A 77 -12.69 5.38 -6.74
C LEU A 77 -13.14 5.05 -8.17
N SER A 78 -12.63 5.80 -9.13
CA SER A 78 -12.86 5.56 -10.54
C SER A 78 -11.54 5.59 -11.30
N TRP A 79 -11.41 4.70 -12.26
CA TRP A 79 -10.25 4.53 -13.12
C TRP A 79 -10.62 4.93 -14.54
N ARG A 80 -9.62 5.36 -15.31
CA ARG A 80 -9.75 5.61 -16.74
C ARG A 80 -8.51 5.11 -17.49
N PRO A 81 -8.62 4.88 -18.81
CA PRO A 81 -7.44 4.68 -19.64
C PRO A 81 -6.47 5.87 -19.55
N TYR A 82 -5.18 5.57 -19.70
CA TYR A 82 -4.14 6.58 -19.86
C TYR A 82 -4.33 7.38 -21.16
N HIS A 83 -4.07 8.68 -21.09
CA HIS A 83 -4.07 9.59 -22.25
C HIS A 83 -2.79 10.42 -22.26
N ALA A 84 -1.98 10.29 -23.32
CA ALA A 84 -0.67 10.94 -23.41
C ALA A 84 -0.74 12.47 -23.21
N ASP A 85 -1.77 13.11 -23.75
CA ASP A 85 -1.96 14.57 -23.68
C ASP A 85 -2.23 15.07 -22.25
N LEU A 86 -2.84 14.22 -21.41
CA LEU A 86 -3.21 14.56 -20.03
C LEU A 86 -2.16 14.08 -19.02
N ASP A 87 -1.61 12.89 -19.26
CA ASP A 87 -0.85 12.13 -18.28
C ASP A 87 0.65 12.09 -18.61
N GLY A 88 1.06 12.44 -19.83
CA GLY A 88 2.46 12.44 -20.27
C GLY A 88 3.38 13.37 -19.47
N GLN A 89 2.80 14.35 -18.75
CA GLN A 89 3.56 15.26 -17.88
C GLN A 89 3.79 14.71 -16.45
N VAL A 90 3.22 13.57 -16.11
CA VAL A 90 3.41 12.95 -14.79
C VAL A 90 4.82 12.37 -14.71
N LYS A 91 5.66 12.98 -13.87
CA LYS A 91 7.08 12.62 -13.72
C LYS A 91 7.31 11.34 -12.91
N LYS A 92 6.33 10.91 -12.13
CA LYS A 92 6.45 9.76 -11.23
C LYS A 92 5.11 9.03 -11.13
N TRP A 93 5.20 7.72 -11.28
CA TRP A 93 4.09 6.79 -11.18
C TRP A 93 4.23 5.91 -9.94
N TYR A 94 3.10 5.51 -9.37
CA TYR A 94 2.98 4.59 -8.25
C TYR A 94 1.96 3.51 -8.61
N GLY A 95 2.38 2.26 -8.46
CA GLY A 95 1.63 1.09 -8.88
C GLY A 95 2.38 0.31 -9.95
N ASP A 96 1.82 -0.84 -10.31
CA ASP A 96 2.38 -1.68 -11.36
C ASP A 96 2.21 -0.98 -12.72
N MET A 97 3.32 -0.68 -13.38
CA MET A 97 3.32 -0.21 -14.76
C MET A 97 3.58 -1.34 -15.76
N GLY A 98 4.21 -2.45 -15.36
CA GLY A 98 4.81 -3.43 -16.28
C GLY A 98 5.85 -2.79 -17.21
N GLU A 99 5.37 -2.06 -18.22
CA GLU A 99 6.14 -1.25 -19.15
C GLU A 99 5.47 0.13 -19.31
N PRO A 100 6.21 1.26 -19.25
CA PRO A 100 5.64 2.58 -19.48
C PRO A 100 5.12 2.76 -20.93
N PRO A 101 4.04 3.54 -21.15
CA PRO A 101 3.23 4.22 -20.15
C PRO A 101 2.22 3.28 -19.46
N PRO A 102 1.72 3.63 -18.26
CA PRO A 102 0.68 2.83 -17.62
C PRO A 102 -0.57 2.72 -18.48
N ARG A 103 -1.28 1.60 -18.39
CA ARG A 103 -2.54 1.42 -19.12
C ARG A 103 -3.73 2.15 -18.50
N PHE A 104 -3.81 2.18 -17.17
CA PHE A 104 -4.89 2.82 -16.43
C PHE A 104 -4.36 3.77 -15.37
N VAL A 105 -5.10 4.85 -15.15
CA VAL A 105 -4.82 5.86 -14.12
C VAL A 105 -6.08 6.17 -13.34
N VAL A 106 -5.93 6.67 -12.11
CA VAL A 106 -7.08 7.11 -11.31
C VAL A 106 -7.73 8.33 -11.97
N ASP A 107 -9.01 8.20 -12.32
CA ASP A 107 -9.84 9.30 -12.83
C ASP A 107 -10.32 10.20 -11.68
N SER A 108 -10.89 9.60 -10.64
CA SER A 108 -11.33 10.38 -9.49
C SER A 108 -11.42 9.55 -8.22
N LEU A 109 -11.20 10.24 -7.10
CA LEU A 109 -11.40 9.72 -5.75
C LEU A 109 -12.28 10.69 -4.98
N ARG A 110 -13.38 10.20 -4.43
CA ARG A 110 -14.39 11.02 -3.73
C ARG A 110 -14.76 10.36 -2.42
N LEU A 111 -14.94 11.17 -1.38
CA LEU A 111 -15.47 10.75 -0.09
C LEU A 111 -16.73 11.57 0.21
N THR A 112 -17.82 10.90 0.53
CA THR A 112 -19.07 11.54 0.95
C THR A 112 -19.35 11.18 2.40
N VAL A 113 -19.65 12.19 3.22
CA VAL A 113 -20.07 12.04 4.62
C VAL A 113 -21.36 12.82 4.81
N ASP A 114 -22.42 12.15 5.26
CA ASP A 114 -23.73 12.76 5.54
C ASP A 114 -24.21 13.68 4.40
N GLN A 115 -24.10 13.21 3.15
CA GLN A 115 -24.47 13.90 1.90
C GLN A 115 -23.51 14.99 1.40
N ARG A 116 -22.48 15.37 2.15
CA ARG A 116 -21.45 16.31 1.66
C ARG A 116 -20.29 15.55 1.05
N THR A 117 -19.81 15.97 -0.13
CA THR A 117 -18.75 15.27 -0.86
C THR A 117 -17.46 16.08 -0.93
N LEU A 118 -16.36 15.46 -0.49
CA LEU A 118 -14.99 15.87 -0.79
C LEU A 118 -14.51 15.14 -2.06
N ARG A 119 -14.09 15.90 -3.07
CA ARG A 119 -13.28 15.37 -4.18
C ARG A 119 -11.81 15.52 -3.80
N ILE A 120 -11.08 14.41 -3.77
CA ILE A 120 -9.65 14.46 -3.54
C ILE A 120 -9.00 15.16 -4.75
N PRO A 121 -8.11 16.15 -4.55
CA PRO A 121 -7.51 16.89 -5.65
C PRO A 121 -6.76 15.97 -6.62
N TRP A 122 -6.90 16.24 -7.92
CA TRP A 122 -6.22 15.49 -8.98
C TRP A 122 -4.70 15.39 -8.77
N THR A 123 -4.07 16.45 -8.26
CA THR A 123 -2.62 16.47 -7.95
C THR A 123 -2.18 15.43 -6.93
N ARG A 124 -3.12 14.85 -6.18
CA ARG A 124 -2.89 13.82 -5.15
C ARG A 124 -3.20 12.40 -5.63
N THR A 125 -3.93 12.25 -6.74
CA THR A 125 -4.35 10.96 -7.29
C THR A 125 -3.70 10.63 -8.64
N ARG A 126 -3.28 11.65 -9.41
CA ARG A 126 -2.86 11.50 -10.82
C ARG A 126 -1.64 10.62 -11.06
N SER A 127 -0.84 10.36 -10.04
CA SER A 127 0.34 9.50 -10.11
C SER A 127 0.03 8.04 -9.81
N LEU A 128 -1.21 7.71 -9.44
CA LEU A 128 -1.63 6.34 -9.16
C LEU A 128 -2.02 5.66 -10.47
N CYS A 129 -1.38 4.53 -10.76
CA CYS A 129 -1.56 3.80 -12.00
C CYS A 129 -1.70 2.31 -11.77
N SER A 130 -2.13 1.62 -12.82
CA SER A 130 -2.12 0.17 -12.89
C SER A 130 -2.01 -0.30 -14.33
N GLN A 131 -1.20 -1.33 -14.55
CA GLN A 131 -1.09 -2.00 -15.85
C GLN A 131 -2.31 -2.88 -16.12
N TRP A 132 -2.81 -3.48 -15.05
CA TRP A 132 -3.99 -4.32 -15.07
C TRP A 132 -5.17 -3.50 -14.58
N LYS A 133 -6.28 -3.50 -15.31
CA LYS A 133 -7.53 -2.90 -14.80
C LYS A 133 -7.79 -3.49 -13.41
N PRO A 134 -7.98 -2.68 -12.36
CA PRO A 134 -8.14 -3.20 -11.00
C PRO A 134 -9.46 -3.98 -10.93
N LYS A 135 -9.34 -5.30 -11.00
CA LYS A 135 -10.44 -6.25 -10.76
C LYS A 135 -10.58 -6.55 -9.27
N LEU A 136 -9.51 -6.31 -8.52
CA LEU A 136 -9.46 -6.45 -7.09
C LEU A 136 -9.75 -5.11 -6.42
N PRO A 137 -10.27 -5.14 -5.20
CA PRO A 137 -10.40 -3.95 -4.39
C PRO A 137 -9.08 -3.20 -4.18
N SER A 138 -9.11 -1.89 -4.34
CA SER A 138 -7.97 -1.01 -4.13
C SER A 138 -8.19 -0.09 -2.93
N MET A 139 -9.42 0.19 -2.52
CA MET A 139 -9.69 1.13 -1.43
C MET A 139 -9.83 0.44 -0.07
N SER A 140 -9.32 1.08 0.99
CA SER A 140 -9.70 0.78 2.37
C SER A 140 -10.16 2.04 3.11
N LEU A 141 -11.08 1.87 4.05
CA LEU A 141 -11.55 2.94 4.94
C LEU A 141 -11.05 2.63 6.36
N LEU A 142 -10.45 3.63 7.00
CA LEU A 142 -9.83 3.55 8.31
C LEU A 142 -10.27 4.75 9.18
N THR A 143 -9.96 4.71 10.47
CA THR A 143 -10.05 5.85 11.38
C THR A 143 -8.69 6.17 11.97
N SER A 144 -8.46 7.44 12.32
CA SER A 144 -7.29 7.85 13.10
C SER A 144 -7.71 8.96 14.06
N GLY A 145 -7.88 8.60 15.33
CA GLY A 145 -8.58 9.44 16.29
C GLY A 145 -10.00 9.75 15.79
N SER A 146 -10.37 11.04 15.75
CA SER A 146 -11.67 11.53 15.22
C SER A 146 -11.67 11.79 13.70
N ASN A 147 -10.60 11.43 13.00
CA ASN A 147 -10.48 11.63 11.55
C ASN A 147 -10.74 10.33 10.78
N LEU A 148 -11.14 10.47 9.52
CA LEU A 148 -11.25 9.37 8.58
C LEU A 148 -9.93 9.19 7.82
N GLY A 149 -9.49 7.94 7.71
CA GLY A 149 -8.47 7.51 6.76
C GLY A 149 -9.14 6.89 5.54
N LEU A 150 -8.73 7.30 4.35
CA LEU A 150 -9.04 6.61 3.10
C LEU A 150 -7.71 6.21 2.46
N THR A 151 -7.60 4.98 1.98
CA THR A 151 -6.40 4.54 1.25
C THR A 151 -6.77 4.04 -0.13
N VAL A 152 -5.80 4.12 -1.04
CA VAL A 152 -5.82 3.46 -2.34
C VAL A 152 -4.51 2.68 -2.47
N SER A 153 -4.62 1.37 -2.52
CA SER A 153 -3.51 0.44 -2.74
C SER A 153 -3.43 0.07 -4.22
N VAL A 154 -2.23 0.14 -4.79
CA VAL A 154 -1.93 -0.11 -6.20
C VAL A 154 -0.68 -0.97 -6.33
N GLY A 155 -0.59 -1.77 -7.39
CA GLY A 155 0.50 -2.74 -7.58
C GLY A 155 0.03 -4.20 -7.40
N ASP A 156 0.96 -5.14 -7.55
CA ASP A 156 0.71 -6.58 -7.63
C ASP A 156 1.18 -7.36 -6.39
N GLY A 157 1.42 -6.67 -5.28
CA GLY A 157 1.85 -7.26 -4.01
C GLY A 157 3.37 -7.47 -3.89
N ALA A 158 4.08 -7.65 -5.01
CA ALA A 158 5.54 -7.59 -5.03
C ALA A 158 6.04 -6.14 -5.02
N GLU A 159 5.38 -5.26 -5.77
CA GLU A 159 5.64 -3.81 -5.78
C GLU A 159 4.36 -3.03 -5.47
N GLY A 160 3.90 -3.15 -4.22
CA GLY A 160 2.71 -2.46 -3.73
C GLY A 160 2.99 -1.04 -3.24
N TRP A 161 2.12 -0.10 -3.56
CA TRP A 161 2.11 1.25 -2.99
C TRP A 161 0.77 1.54 -2.34
N THR A 162 0.79 2.26 -1.23
CA THR A 162 -0.41 2.76 -0.57
C THR A 162 -0.41 4.28 -0.57
N SER A 163 -1.44 4.85 -1.20
CA SER A 163 -1.75 6.27 -1.09
C SER A 163 -2.76 6.48 0.02
N SER A 164 -2.39 7.20 1.09
CA SER A 164 -3.23 7.44 2.25
C SER A 164 -3.71 8.90 2.30
N TYR A 165 -4.95 9.10 2.75
CA TYR A 165 -5.62 10.38 2.84
C TYR A 165 -6.27 10.52 4.22
N LEU A 166 -5.81 11.48 5.02
CA LEU A 166 -6.42 11.79 6.32
C LEU A 166 -7.40 12.95 6.18
N ILE A 167 -8.64 12.75 6.58
CA ILE A 167 -9.75 13.66 6.30
C ILE A 167 -10.49 13.96 7.59
N ASN A 168 -10.74 15.24 7.86
CA ASN A 168 -11.62 15.65 8.96
C ASN A 168 -13.09 15.47 8.53
N PRO A 169 -13.87 14.57 9.15
CA PRO A 169 -15.23 14.25 8.69
C PRO A 169 -16.24 15.39 8.91
N ALA A 170 -16.02 16.26 9.91
CA ALA A 170 -16.94 17.37 10.20
C ALA A 170 -16.84 18.50 9.17
N SER A 171 -15.61 18.85 8.78
CA SER A 171 -15.33 19.93 7.83
C SER A 171 -15.20 19.45 6.38
N LEU A 172 -14.98 18.15 6.16
CA LEU A 172 -14.58 17.54 4.90
C LEU A 172 -13.33 18.18 4.27
N ARG A 173 -12.34 18.45 5.10
CA ARG A 173 -11.02 18.92 4.67
C ARG A 173 -10.03 17.78 4.65
N LEU A 174 -9.25 17.70 3.57
CA LEU A 174 -8.06 16.85 3.49
C LEU A 174 -6.98 17.45 4.39
N LEU A 175 -6.62 16.74 5.45
CA LEU A 175 -5.61 17.15 6.43
C LEU A 175 -4.20 16.78 5.97
N SER A 176 -4.05 15.56 5.44
CA SER A 176 -2.77 15.07 4.93
C SER A 176 -2.95 14.05 3.83
N HIS A 177 -1.91 13.91 3.01
CA HIS A 177 -1.78 12.91 1.96
C HIS A 177 -0.35 12.43 1.88
N GLN A 178 -0.16 11.12 1.79
CA GLN A 178 1.15 10.48 1.63
C GLN A 178 1.03 9.30 0.66
N VAL A 179 2.13 8.97 -0.01
CA VAL A 179 2.24 7.76 -0.84
C VAL A 179 3.50 7.03 -0.44
N GLU A 180 3.33 5.76 -0.09
CA GLU A 180 4.35 4.99 0.59
C GLU A 180 4.35 3.55 0.08
N ASP A 181 5.46 2.86 0.31
CA ASP A 181 5.55 1.42 0.08
C ASP A 181 4.46 0.70 0.90
N GLY A 182 3.72 -0.21 0.25
CA GLY A 182 2.56 -0.89 0.84
C GLY A 182 2.90 -1.63 2.14
N PRO A 183 3.90 -2.53 2.13
CA PRO A 183 4.38 -3.18 3.35
C PRO A 183 4.81 -2.21 4.44
N THR A 184 5.43 -1.07 4.09
CA THR A 184 5.79 -0.03 5.06
C THR A 184 4.53 0.59 5.70
N PHE A 185 3.51 0.91 4.90
CA PHE A 185 2.25 1.42 5.42
C PHE A 185 1.58 0.41 6.38
N ASP A 186 1.46 -0.85 5.95
CA ASP A 186 0.78 -1.88 6.72
C ASP A 186 1.48 -2.20 8.05
N ASN A 187 2.82 -2.19 8.08
CA ASN A 187 3.58 -2.53 9.28
C ASN A 187 3.72 -1.38 10.29
N TYR A 188 3.59 -0.13 9.85
CA TYR A 188 3.96 1.04 10.68
C TYR A 188 2.86 2.09 10.82
N SER A 189 1.87 2.10 9.92
CA SER A 189 0.78 3.09 9.91
C SER A 189 -0.56 2.52 10.35
N VAL A 190 -0.73 1.20 10.35
CA VAL A 190 -2.00 0.54 10.69
C VAL A 190 -1.87 -0.22 12.01
N ASP A 191 -2.83 0.01 12.91
CA ASP A 191 -3.09 -0.82 14.09
C ASP A 191 -4.20 -1.83 13.72
N TYR A 192 -3.82 -3.10 13.60
CA TYR A 192 -4.74 -4.23 13.40
C TYR A 192 -5.27 -4.77 14.74
#